data_AF-A0A957NY67-F1
#
_entry.id   AF-A0A957NY67-F1
#
_cell.length_a   1.000
_cell.length_b   1.000
_cell.length_c   1.000
_cell.angle_alpha   90.00
_cell.angle_beta   90.00
_cell.angle_gamma   90.00
#
_symmetry.space_group_name_H-M   'P 1'
#
loop_
_entity.id
_entity.type
_entity.pdbx_description
1 polymer ?
#
loop_
_entity_poly.entity_id
_entity_poly.type
_entity_poly.pdbx_seq_one_letter_code
_entity_poly.pdbx_strand_id
1 'polypeptide(L)' 'WGCGVFRNDPVDVAQWFAEALLADAQFMGAFARVVFAVLDFDEGAPTFLAFRHRFIPEND' A
#
# COMPACT_ATOMS: atom_id res chain seq x y z
N TRP A 1 -2.09 -6.37 -3.21
CA TRP A 1 -3.07 -6.94 -4.17
C TRP A 1 -2.30 -7.53 -5.34
N GLY A 2 -2.37 -8.85 -5.55
CA GLY A 2 -1.60 -9.52 -6.60
C GLY A 2 -0.10 -9.71 -6.33
N CYS A 3 0.41 -9.33 -5.15
CA CYS A 3 1.85 -9.40 -4.84
C CYS A 3 2.36 -10.81 -4.47
N GLY A 4 1.46 -11.78 -4.26
CA GLY A 4 1.83 -13.18 -3.99
C GLY A 4 2.00 -13.98 -5.27
N VAL A 5 1.13 -14.97 -5.50
CA VAL A 5 1.18 -15.87 -6.67
C VAL A 5 1.19 -15.12 -8.01
N PHE A 6 0.54 -13.95 -8.10
CA PHE A 6 0.48 -13.16 -9.33
C PHE A 6 1.72 -12.30 -9.56
N ARG A 7 2.62 -12.22 -8.59
CA ARG A 7 3.96 -11.60 -8.71
C ARG A 7 3.95 -10.13 -9.11
N ASN A 8 2.91 -9.38 -8.77
CA ASN A 8 2.97 -7.92 -8.88
C ASN A 8 4.02 -7.38 -7.90
N ASP A 9 4.73 -6.33 -8.31
CA ASP A 9 5.63 -5.62 -7.40
C ASP A 9 4.82 -4.91 -6.31
N PRO A 10 5.05 -5.19 -5.01
CA PRO A 10 4.32 -4.53 -3.93
C PRO A 10 4.56 -3.02 -3.86
N VAL A 11 5.69 -2.50 -4.34
CA VAL A 11 5.97 -1.06 -4.40
C VAL A 11 5.04 -0.38 -5.39
N ASP A 12 4.91 -0.94 -6.60
CA ASP A 12 4.01 -0.42 -7.63
C ASP A 12 2.55 -0.45 -7.15
N VAL A 13 2.12 -1.57 -6.54
CA VAL A 13 0.75 -1.69 -6.05
C VAL A 13 0.46 -0.68 -4.94
N ALA A 14 1.39 -0.47 -4.01
CA ALA A 14 1.24 0.55 -2.96
C ALA A 14 1.19 1.97 -3.57
N GLN A 15 1.99 2.24 -4.60
CA GLN A 15 2.00 3.50 -5.32
C GLN A 15 0.67 3.77 -6.04
N TRP A 16 0.10 2.80 -6.75
CA TRP A 16 -1.19 2.97 -7.43
C TRP A 16 -2.33 3.29 -6.46
N PHE A 17 -2.36 2.63 -5.29
CA PHE A 17 -3.33 2.97 -4.25
C PHE A 17 -3.13 4.39 -3.75
N ALA A 18 -1.90 4.83 -3.59
CA ALA A 18 -1.64 6.17 -3.12
C ALA A 18 -1.97 7.24 -4.18
N GLU A 19 -1.76 6.97 -5.46
CA GLU A 19 -2.22 7.84 -6.55
C GLU A 19 -3.73 7.99 -6.53
N ALA A 20 -4.46 6.87 -6.45
CA ALA A 20 -5.92 6.89 -6.39
C ALA A 20 -6.44 7.59 -5.12
N LEU A 21 -5.90 7.27 -3.95
CA LEU A 21 -6.46 7.75 -2.68
C LEU A 21 -6.00 9.15 -2.28
N LEU A 22 -4.82 9.59 -2.75
CA LEU A 22 -4.17 10.81 -2.28
C LEU A 22 -3.95 11.86 -3.38
N ALA A 23 -4.02 11.49 -4.66
CA ALA A 23 -3.80 12.41 -5.78
C ALA A 23 -4.99 12.52 -6.73
N ASP A 24 -5.82 11.48 -6.86
CA ASP A 24 -7.05 11.51 -7.65
C ASP A 24 -8.21 12.15 -6.88
N ALA A 25 -8.73 13.26 -7.42
CA ALA A 25 -9.85 14.00 -6.85
C ALA A 25 -11.13 13.16 -6.69
N GLN A 26 -11.29 12.08 -7.48
CA GLN A 26 -12.45 11.21 -7.38
C GLN A 26 -12.53 10.47 -6.03
N PHE A 27 -11.37 10.07 -5.48
CA PHE A 27 -11.33 9.25 -4.26
C PHE A 27 -10.69 9.95 -3.07
N MET A 28 -10.05 11.10 -3.27
CA MET A 28 -9.49 11.90 -2.19
C MET A 28 -10.57 12.27 -1.17
N GLY A 29 -10.43 11.78 0.07
CA GLY A 29 -11.40 12.02 1.14
C GLY A 29 -12.73 11.28 0.99
N ALA A 30 -12.89 10.42 -0.02
CA ALA A 30 -14.13 9.68 -0.25
C ALA A 30 -14.41 8.61 0.81
N PHE A 31 -13.37 8.17 1.53
CA PHE A 31 -13.48 7.16 2.58
C PHE A 31 -13.12 7.76 3.94
N ALA A 32 -13.95 7.50 4.96
CA ALA A 32 -13.68 7.94 6.33
C ALA A 32 -12.42 7.27 6.94
N ARG A 33 -12.10 6.04 6.52
CA ARG A 33 -10.92 5.29 6.95
C ARG A 33 -10.56 4.24 5.90
N VAL A 34 -9.27 4.13 5.58
CA VAL A 34 -8.71 3.05 4.76
C VAL A 34 -7.71 2.26 5.61
N VAL A 35 -7.75 0.93 5.50
CA VAL A 35 -6.84 0.03 6.20
C VAL A 35 -6.24 -0.95 5.20
N PHE A 36 -4.91 -0.98 5.10
CA PHE A 36 -4.19 -2.00 4.34
C PHE A 36 -3.80 -3.15 5.28
N ALA A 37 -4.64 -4.20 5.31
CA ALA A 37 -4.35 -5.41 6.07
C ALA A 37 -3.40 -6.32 5.27
N VAL A 38 -2.10 -6.14 5.46
CA VAL A 38 -1.05 -6.86 4.72
C VAL A 38 -0.41 -7.91 5.62
N LEU A 39 -0.85 -9.16 5.47
CA LEU A 39 -0.19 -10.31 6.08
C LEU A 39 0.98 -10.74 5.20
N ASP A 40 2.17 -10.77 5.77
CA ASP A 40 3.40 -11.11 5.08
C ASP A 40 4.27 -11.97 6.01
N PHE A 41 4.53 -13.21 5.61
CA PHE A 41 5.35 -14.17 6.36
C PHE A 41 6.75 -14.32 5.76
N ASP A 42 7.06 -13.63 4.67
CA ASP A 42 8.36 -13.71 4.04
C ASP A 42 9.42 -13.02 4.91
N GLU A 43 10.67 -13.46 4.80
CA GLU A 43 11.78 -12.85 5.54
C GLU A 43 11.89 -11.36 5.18
N GLY A 44 11.84 -10.49 6.20
CA GLY A 44 11.85 -9.04 6.02
C GLY A 44 10.50 -8.41 5.65
N ALA A 45 9.44 -9.21 5.48
CA ALA A 45 8.07 -8.77 5.19
C ALA A 45 7.98 -7.68 4.09
N PRO A 46 8.54 -7.92 2.89
CA PRO A 46 8.71 -6.90 1.85
C PRO A 46 7.39 -6.29 1.37
N THR A 47 6.32 -7.06 1.30
CA THR A 47 4.98 -6.56 0.92
C THR A 47 4.44 -5.63 1.99
N PHE A 48 4.56 -6.02 3.27
CA PHE A 48 4.15 -5.16 4.38
C PHE A 48 4.97 -3.85 4.39
N LEU A 49 6.29 -3.94 4.23
CA LEU A 49 7.17 -2.78 4.23
C LEU A 49 6.89 -1.82 3.06
N ALA A 50 6.60 -2.32 1.86
CA ALA A 50 6.24 -1.46 0.72
C ALA A 50 5.01 -0.59 1.03
N PHE A 51 3.96 -1.19 1.60
CA PHE A 51 2.78 -0.44 2.03
C PHE A 51 3.08 0.49 3.22
N ARG A 52 3.87 0.03 4.20
CA ARG A 52 4.28 0.84 5.36
C ARG A 52 5.03 2.09 4.91
N HIS A 53 6.08 1.96 4.09
CA HIS A 53 6.86 3.09 3.61
C HIS A 53 6.02 4.07 2.78
N ARG A 54 5.03 3.57 2.03
CA ARG A 54 4.22 4.44 1.17
C ARG A 54 3.19 5.29 1.94
N PHE A 55 2.68 4.78 3.05
CA PHE A 55 1.56 5.39 3.79
C PHE A 55 1.90 5.84 5.22
N ILE A 56 3.07 5.48 5.76
CA ILE A 56 3.56 5.90 7.09
C ILE A 56 4.91 6.60 6.89
N PRO A 57 5.04 7.90 7.24
CA PRO A 57 6.31 8.62 7.16
C PRO A 57 7.36 8.05 8.12
N GLU A 58 8.65 8.14 7.78
CA GLU A 58 9.78 7.57 8.56
C GLU A 58 10.05 8.23 9.94
N ASN A 59 9.22 9.17 10.39
CA ASN A 59 9.45 9.96 11.60
C ASN A 59 8.60 9.55 12.83
N ASP A 60 8.12 8.30 12.91
CA ASP A 60 7.46 7.72 14.09
C ASP A 60 8.22 6.50 14.64
#